data_AF-A0A8T7JYV6-F1
#
_entry.id   AF-A0A8T7JYV6-F1
#
_cell.length_a   1.000
_cell.length_b   1.000
_cell.length_c   1.000
_cell.angle_alpha   90.00
_cell.angle_beta   90.00
_cell.angle_gamma   90.00
#
_symmetry.space_group_name_H-M   'P 1'
#
loop_
_entity.id
_entity.type
_entity.pdbx_description
1 polymer ?
#
loop_
_entity_poly.entity_id
_entity_poly.type
_entity_poly.pdbx_seq_one_letter_code
_entity_poly.pdbx_strand_id
1 'polypeptide(L)'
;MSAYSMTPINNGTRLRTDHNVFAAVITSYNRGQLVVGDELWEAAADGSEVKKGDKWLRVTSVDGVNLIETGWMAYIHKGVAVCNNFKEIEPPPPPPTPVFPESFVLTDPSGAKAEYVFVRVIEE
;
A
#
# COMPACT_ATOMS: atom_id res chain seq x y z
N MET A 1 3.39 -1.10 4.70
CA MET A 1 2.69 0.06 4.12
C MET A 1 1.33 -0.42 3.67
N SER A 2 0.26 0.30 4.02
CA SER A 2 -1.07 -0.02 3.50
C SER A 2 -1.07 0.22 1.99
N ALA A 3 -1.63 -0.71 1.23
CA ALA A 3 -1.88 -0.51 -0.19
C ALA A 3 -3.40 -0.42 -0.39
N TYR A 4 -3.83 0.28 -1.43
CA TYR A 4 -5.25 0.41 -1.78
C TYR A 4 -5.43 0.10 -3.25
N SER A 5 -6.59 -0.43 -3.61
CA SER A 5 -6.96 -0.67 -5.00
C SER A 5 -8.32 -0.05 -5.33
N MET A 6 -8.49 0.37 -6.57
CA MET A 6 -9.75 0.86 -7.12
C MET A 6 -9.79 0.69 -8.65
N THR A 7 -10.96 0.82 -9.25
CA THR A 7 -11.14 0.72 -10.71
C THR A 7 -11.89 1.93 -11.28
N PRO A 8 -11.42 2.60 -12.34
CA PRO A 8 -12.13 3.72 -12.95
C PRO A 8 -13.52 3.31 -13.48
N ILE A 9 -14.53 4.14 -13.22
CA ILE A 9 -15.91 3.91 -13.70
C ILE A 9 -16.06 4.33 -15.17
N ASN A 10 -15.36 5.39 -15.58
CA ASN A 10 -15.43 5.97 -16.93
C ASN A 10 -14.06 5.90 -17.64
N ASN A 11 -14.08 6.03 -18.96
CA ASN A 11 -12.86 6.19 -19.75
C ASN A 11 -12.28 7.60 -19.56
N GLY A 12 -10.96 7.70 -19.62
CA GLY A 12 -10.26 8.98 -19.52
C GLY A 12 -10.16 9.51 -18.08
N THR A 13 -10.24 8.63 -17.07
CA THR A 13 -10.01 9.03 -15.67
C THR A 13 -8.56 9.46 -15.50
N ARG A 14 -8.36 10.68 -15.01
CA ARG A 14 -7.06 11.37 -15.06
C ARG A 14 -6.23 11.07 -13.83
N LEU A 15 -4.94 10.79 -14.07
CA LEU A 15 -3.89 10.85 -13.07
C LEU A 15 -3.26 12.24 -13.11
N ARG A 16 -3.06 12.84 -11.93
CA ARG A 16 -2.58 14.21 -11.80
C ARG A 16 -1.36 14.30 -10.90
N THR A 17 -0.60 15.37 -11.04
CA THR A 17 0.58 15.63 -10.20
C THR A 17 0.22 15.89 -8.73
N ASP A 18 -1.03 16.28 -8.44
CA ASP A 18 -1.50 16.60 -7.10
C ASP A 18 -2.98 16.24 -6.92
N HIS A 19 -3.45 16.16 -5.68
CA HIS A 19 -4.79 15.72 -5.26
C HIS A 19 -5.88 16.79 -5.44
N ASN A 20 -5.83 17.51 -6.56
CA ASN A 20 -6.79 18.54 -6.94
C ASN A 20 -7.06 18.54 -8.46
N VAL A 21 -8.11 19.23 -8.90
CA VAL A 21 -8.54 19.19 -10.32
C VAL A 21 -7.82 20.14 -11.26
N PHE A 22 -7.06 21.12 -10.75
CA PHE A 22 -6.26 22.03 -11.58
C PHE A 22 -4.82 21.55 -11.76
N ALA A 23 -4.38 20.59 -10.95
CA ALA A 23 -3.10 19.93 -11.09
C ALA A 23 -2.91 19.36 -12.50
N ALA A 24 -1.67 19.43 -12.99
CA ALA A 24 -1.34 18.97 -14.32
C ALA A 24 -1.71 17.49 -14.48
N VAL A 25 -2.26 17.14 -15.64
CA VAL A 25 -2.60 15.76 -15.98
C VAL A 25 -1.32 15.07 -16.44
N ILE A 26 -0.94 14.00 -15.75
CA ILE A 26 0.18 13.13 -16.15
C ILE A 26 -0.28 12.26 -17.30
N THR A 27 -1.40 11.55 -17.09
CA THR A 27 -1.99 10.64 -18.08
C THR A 27 -3.46 10.35 -17.74
N SER A 28 -4.11 9.49 -18.52
CA SER A 28 -5.47 9.04 -18.28
C SER A 28 -5.62 7.54 -18.47
N TYR A 29 -6.50 6.93 -17.69
CA TYR A 29 -6.79 5.50 -17.69
C TYR A 29 -8.23 5.22 -18.11
N ASN A 30 -8.42 4.03 -18.64
CA ASN A 30 -9.70 3.55 -19.14
C ASN A 30 -10.51 2.88 -18.02
N ARG A 31 -11.81 2.74 -18.29
CA ARG A 31 -12.73 2.04 -17.41
C ARG A 31 -12.25 0.63 -17.13
N GLY A 32 -12.35 0.22 -15.86
CA GLY A 32 -12.12 -1.16 -15.43
C GLY A 32 -10.66 -1.56 -15.22
N GLN A 33 -9.70 -0.68 -15.51
CA GLN A 33 -8.28 -0.94 -15.19
C GLN A 33 -8.08 -0.97 -13.68
N LEU A 34 -7.29 -1.94 -13.20
CA LEU A 34 -6.99 -2.07 -11.78
C LEU A 34 -5.91 -1.06 -11.41
N VAL A 35 -6.29 -0.08 -10.60
CA VAL A 35 -5.39 0.95 -10.09
C VAL A 35 -5.00 0.59 -8.67
N VAL A 36 -3.70 0.58 -8.37
CA VAL A 36 -3.17 0.33 -7.03
C VAL A 36 -2.34 1.53 -6.59
N GLY A 37 -2.49 1.89 -5.33
CA GLY A 37 -1.78 3.01 -4.70
C GLY A 37 -1.38 2.69 -3.27
N ASP A 38 -0.62 3.60 -2.68
CA ASP A 38 -0.01 3.43 -1.37
C ASP A 38 -0.40 4.52 -0.35
N GLU A 39 -1.09 5.56 -0.82
CA GLU A 39 -1.50 6.67 0.03
C GLU A 39 -2.91 7.14 -0.35
N LEU A 40 -3.77 7.28 0.66
CA LEU A 40 -5.11 7.83 0.52
C LEU A 40 -5.17 9.19 1.18
N TRP A 41 -5.52 10.21 0.41
CA TRP A 41 -5.78 11.55 0.91
C TRP A 41 -7.29 11.82 0.93
N GLU A 42 -7.76 12.49 1.98
CA GLU A 42 -9.15 12.90 2.14
C GLU A 42 -9.25 14.40 2.44
N ALA A 43 -10.11 15.09 1.72
CA ALA A 43 -10.35 16.52 1.90
C ALA A 43 -11.03 16.80 3.24
N ALA A 44 -10.34 17.50 4.15
CA ALA A 44 -10.83 17.82 5.48
C ALA A 44 -11.97 18.87 5.50
N ALA A 45 -12.01 19.74 4.49
CA ALA A 45 -12.96 20.84 4.37
C ALA A 45 -13.32 21.10 2.90
N ASP A 46 -14.37 21.88 2.68
CA ASP A 46 -14.73 22.35 1.34
C ASP A 46 -13.73 23.41 0.85
N GLY A 47 -13.28 23.25 -0.38
CA GLY A 47 -12.46 24.21 -1.11
C GLY A 47 -13.04 24.49 -2.50
N SER A 48 -12.32 25.29 -3.28
CA SER A 48 -12.65 25.57 -4.69
C SER A 48 -12.57 24.31 -5.56
N GLU A 49 -11.65 23.40 -5.22
CA GLU A 49 -11.18 22.32 -6.09
C GLU A 49 -11.54 20.93 -5.59
N VAL A 50 -11.82 20.84 -4.30
CA VAL A 50 -12.14 19.62 -3.55
C VAL A 50 -13.28 19.96 -2.62
N LYS A 51 -14.17 19.00 -2.38
CA LYS A 51 -15.18 19.11 -1.32
C LYS A 51 -14.80 18.24 -0.14
N LYS A 52 -15.28 18.58 1.05
CA LYS A 52 -15.11 17.75 2.24
C LYS A 52 -15.57 16.32 1.94
N GLY A 53 -14.70 15.34 2.21
CA GLY A 53 -14.95 13.92 1.93
C GLY A 53 -14.58 13.47 0.52
N ASP A 54 -14.06 14.35 -0.34
CA ASP A 54 -13.36 13.93 -1.56
C ASP A 54 -12.13 13.10 -1.19
N LYS A 55 -11.90 12.02 -1.94
CA LYS A 55 -10.82 11.07 -1.67
C LYS A 55 -9.98 10.89 -2.91
N TRP A 56 -8.66 10.89 -2.73
CA TRP A 56 -7.69 10.76 -3.79
C TRP A 56 -6.68 9.68 -3.43
N LEU A 57 -6.40 8.80 -4.38
CA LEU A 57 -5.42 7.73 -4.23
C LEU A 57 -4.14 8.14 -4.95
N ARG A 58 -3.00 8.06 -4.26
CA ARG A 58 -1.68 8.16 -4.88
C ARG A 58 -1.35 6.83 -5.56
N VAL A 59 -1.42 6.83 -6.89
CA VAL A 59 -1.26 5.64 -7.72
C VAL A 59 0.20 5.30 -7.92
N THR A 60 0.53 4.04 -7.70
CA THR A 60 1.87 3.47 -7.89
C THR A 60 1.92 2.45 -9.01
N SER A 61 0.81 1.78 -9.32
CA SER A 61 0.73 0.84 -10.44
C SER A 61 -0.67 0.76 -11.04
N VAL A 62 -0.73 0.37 -12.32
CA VAL A 62 -1.98 0.10 -13.04
C VAL A 62 -1.85 -1.22 -13.80
N ASP A 63 -2.83 -2.11 -13.65
CA ASP A 63 -2.86 -3.46 -14.23
C ASP A 63 -1.57 -4.26 -13.96
N GLY A 64 -0.98 -4.06 -12.78
CA GLY A 64 0.26 -4.71 -12.35
C GLY A 64 1.55 -4.09 -12.90
N VAL A 65 1.46 -3.01 -13.68
CA VAL A 65 2.61 -2.25 -14.20
C VAL A 65 2.88 -1.05 -13.29
N ASN A 66 4.09 -0.99 -12.73
CA ASN A 66 4.51 0.15 -11.91
C ASN A 66 4.63 1.41 -12.77
N LEU A 67 4.16 2.53 -12.22
CA LEU A 67 4.28 3.84 -12.86
C LEU A 67 5.69 4.39 -12.64
N ILE A 68 6.24 5.00 -13.70
CA ILE A 68 7.51 5.74 -13.62
C ILE A 68 7.30 7.03 -12.82
N GLU A 69 6.18 7.70 -13.06
CA GLU A 69 5.76 8.90 -12.36
C GLU A 69 4.47 8.60 -11.60
N THR A 70 4.55 8.66 -10.27
CA THR A 70 3.38 8.50 -9.41
C THR A 70 2.54 9.77 -9.42
N GLY A 71 1.25 9.62 -9.14
CA GLY A 71 0.34 10.76 -9.13
C GLY A 71 -0.95 10.45 -8.41
N TRP A 72 -1.85 11.42 -8.38
CA TRP A 72 -3.11 11.35 -7.67
C TRP A 72 -4.27 11.11 -8.63
N MET A 73 -5.11 10.15 -8.28
CA MET A 73 -6.35 9.86 -8.99
C MET A 73 -7.52 9.98 -8.02
N ALA A 74 -8.55 10.73 -8.42
CA ALA A 74 -9.74 10.89 -7.60
C ALA A 74 -10.50 9.56 -7.50
N TYR A 75 -10.77 9.11 -6.28
CA TYR A 75 -11.77 8.08 -5.99
C TYR A 75 -13.16 8.72 -5.88
N ILE A 76 -13.26 9.80 -5.11
CA ILE A 76 -14.47 10.63 -4.97
C ILE A 76 -14.10 12.07 -5.30
N HIS A 77 -14.86 12.69 -6.21
CA HIS A 77 -14.70 14.09 -6.55
C HIS A 77 -16.03 14.84 -6.52
N LYS A 78 -16.08 15.94 -5.76
CA LYS A 78 -17.28 16.74 -5.48
C LYS A 78 -18.47 15.89 -5.00
N GLY A 79 -18.19 14.85 -4.23
CA GLY A 79 -19.20 13.89 -3.73
C GLY A 79 -19.67 12.85 -4.76
N VAL A 80 -19.07 12.79 -5.95
CA VAL A 80 -19.38 11.79 -6.97
C VAL A 80 -18.23 10.78 -7.06
N ALA A 81 -18.57 9.49 -7.02
CA ALA A 81 -17.59 8.43 -7.22
C ALA A 81 -17.06 8.44 -8.67
N VAL A 82 -15.75 8.51 -8.82
CA VAL A 82 -15.02 8.44 -10.10
C VAL A 82 -14.47 7.03 -10.33
N CYS A 83 -14.10 6.35 -9.25
CA CYS A 83 -13.68 4.96 -9.24
C CYS A 83 -14.63 4.13 -8.35
N ASN A 84 -14.64 2.82 -8.53
CA ASN A 84 -15.39 1.85 -7.72
C ASN A 84 -14.46 0.72 -7.24
N ASN A 85 -15.03 -0.27 -6.55
CA ASN A 85 -14.31 -1.44 -6.01
C ASN A 85 -13.14 -1.07 -5.09
N PHE A 86 -13.25 0.03 -4.35
CA PHE A 86 -12.20 0.46 -3.43
C PHE A 86 -11.96 -0.59 -2.34
N LYS A 87 -10.71 -1.00 -2.17
CA LYS A 87 -10.29 -1.96 -1.14
C LYS A 87 -8.94 -1.59 -0.56
N GLU A 88 -8.82 -1.67 0.76
CA GLU A 88 -7.53 -1.71 1.44
C GLU A 88 -6.93 -3.12 1.30
N ILE A 89 -5.66 -3.16 0.90
CA ILE A 89 -4.83 -4.35 0.77
C ILE A 89 -3.99 -4.39 2.05
N GLU A 90 -4.33 -5.33 2.92
CA GLU A 90 -3.55 -5.57 4.13
C GLU A 90 -2.13 -5.99 3.75
N PRO A 91 -1.09 -5.43 4.41
CA PRO A 91 0.26 -5.90 4.20
C PRO A 91 0.35 -7.38 4.60
N PRO A 92 1.19 -8.18 3.93
CA PRO A 92 1.43 -9.55 4.35
C PRO A 92 1.91 -9.53 5.81
N PRO A 93 1.52 -10.55 6.62
CA PRO A 93 1.98 -10.64 7.99
C PRO A 93 3.51 -10.62 8.00
N PRO A 94 4.13 -9.96 9.00
CA PRO A 94 5.58 -9.97 9.11
C PRO A 94 6.07 -11.43 9.11
N PRO A 95 7.20 -11.72 8.44
CA PRO A 95 7.77 -13.05 8.51
C PRO A 95 7.97 -13.44 9.98
N PRO A 96 7.73 -14.70 10.37
CA PRO A 96 7.93 -15.12 11.74
C PRO A 96 9.37 -14.81 12.13
N THR A 97 9.56 -14.10 13.24
CA THR A 97 10.89 -13.90 13.81
C THR A 97 11.49 -15.28 14.08
N PRO A 98 12.68 -15.62 13.54
CA PRO A 98 13.31 -16.88 13.86
C PRO A 98 13.59 -16.91 15.37
N VAL A 99 12.87 -17.76 16.09
CA VAL A 99 13.12 -18.03 17.50
C VAL A 99 14.29 -19.01 17.53
N PHE A 100 15.50 -18.51 17.73
CA PHE A 100 16.62 -19.36 18.11
C PHE A 100 16.36 -19.84 19.54
N PRO A 101 16.44 -21.16 19.81
CA PRO A 101 16.31 -21.64 21.18
C PRO A 101 17.41 -21.05 22.05
N GLU A 102 17.13 -20.78 23.33
CA GLU A 102 18.14 -20.23 24.27
C GLU A 102 19.24 -21.26 24.55
N SER A 103 18.88 -22.54 24.56
CA SER A 103 19.82 -23.64 24.63
C SER A 103 19.27 -24.90 23.96
N PHE A 104 20.14 -25.86 23.68
CA PHE A 104 19.72 -27.23 23.43
C PHE A 104 20.60 -28.21 24.20
N VAL A 105 19.99 -29.33 24.60
CA VAL A 105 20.67 -30.39 25.35
C VAL A 105 20.99 -31.53 24.41
N LEU A 106 22.28 -31.85 24.28
CA LEU A 106 22.74 -33.03 23.56
C LEU A 106 22.97 -34.15 24.58
N THR A 107 22.36 -35.31 24.34
CA THR A 107 22.55 -36.51 25.17
C THR A 107 23.33 -37.54 24.37
N ASP A 108 24.49 -37.94 24.88
CA ASP A 108 25.31 -38.98 24.28
C ASP A 108 24.70 -40.38 24.56
N PRO A 109 24.91 -41.39 23.69
CA PRO A 109 24.58 -42.79 23.95
C PRO A 109 25.00 -43.35 25.32
N SER A 110 26.02 -42.80 25.98
CA SER A 110 26.39 -43.16 27.37
C SER A 110 25.46 -42.60 28.45
N GLY A 111 24.50 -41.74 28.09
CA GLY A 111 23.59 -41.04 29.00
C GLY A 111 24.12 -39.69 29.53
N ALA A 112 25.34 -39.30 29.18
CA ALA A 112 25.89 -37.99 29.52
C ALA A 112 25.15 -36.86 28.78
N LYS A 113 24.90 -35.75 29.47
CA LYS A 113 24.20 -34.56 28.91
C LYS A 113 25.15 -33.37 28.85
N ALA A 114 25.15 -32.67 27.72
CA ALA A 114 25.80 -31.38 27.54
C ALA A 114 24.73 -30.34 27.13
N GLU A 115 24.70 -29.20 27.82
CA GLU A 115 23.86 -28.08 27.46
C GLU A 115 24.67 -27.06 26.66
N TYR A 116 24.18 -26.72 25.46
CA TYR A 116 24.75 -25.69 24.60
C TYR A 116 23.86 -24.46 24.65
N VAL A 117 24.33 -23.42 25.32
CA VAL A 117 23.64 -22.12 25.42
C VAL A 117 24.04 -21.25 24.24
N PHE A 118 23.06 -20.73 23.51
CA PHE A 118 23.31 -19.82 22.40
C PHE A 118 23.32 -18.38 22.90
N VAL A 119 24.42 -17.66 22.63
CA VAL A 119 24.53 -16.24 22.93
C VAL A 119 24.27 -15.45 21.65
N ARG A 120 23.23 -14.60 21.65
CA ARG A 120 22.94 -13.71 20.53
C ARG A 120 23.97 -12.58 20.50
N VAL A 121 24.84 -12.58 19.49
CA VAL A 121 25.71 -11.43 19.19
C VAL A 121 24.92 -10.47 18.30
N ILE A 122 24.78 -9.22 18.73
CA ILE A 122 24.20 -8.13 17.91
C ILE A 122 25.41 -7.35 17.40
N GLU A 123 25.72 -7.45 16.11
CA GLU A 123 26.69 -6.55 15.46
C GLU A 123 25.97 -5.23 15.12
N GLU A 124 26.61 -4.09 15.46
CA GLU A 124 26.12 -2.71 15.18
C GLU A 124 26.17 -2.36 13.68
#